data_AF-A0A956CVW3-F1
#
_entry.id   AF-A0A956CVW3-F1
#
_cell.length_a   1.000
_cell.length_b   1.000
_cell.length_c   1.000
_cell.angle_alpha   90.00
_cell.angle_beta   90.00
_cell.angle_gamma   90.00
#
_symmetry.space_group_name_H-M   'P 1'
#
loop_
_entity.id
_entity.type
_entity.pdbx_description
1 polymer ?
#
loop_
_entity_poly.entity_id
_entity_poly.type
_entity_poly.pdbx_seq_one_letter_code
_entity_poly.pdbx_strand_id
1 'polypeptide(L)'
;MLVTLGASGTAAAQTQVKPYFMVIFDDSGSMTGSTGSGNNSCGRSHTRLNDAKCALQRVVVGFGDVVFGLASFQQYGTGTTIHVPVAEDNQAQILSWINFGGTPELAATYDHTPIPRALREVQAYYASAGGPIRTDARRGCRPYYVILLTDGQPCCSAQSVTLADSIAAAGELLNTAVPGGPNERIETYVIYFGTSSTTLTQANQIAAAGGTGAAQQATNEDALALAFSNIIADSILTEVCDGTDNDCDTLVDEGFQLYCNIPGGVTTPSLCADPGDPCDGTDDNCFDGTADEVTNLCGTCGPAPAEICDGIDNNCDGVIDEGGICMGCVPSGAERCDNIDNDCDTRIDEGLTRACGTDVGACTTGIETCSMGAWGMCSGTGPTAEVCDGIDNDCDGMIDGMTRPCGSSVGTCVPGTEICIMGAYGACMGGIGPGTEVCDGLDNDCDGMTD
;
A
#
# COMPACT_ATOMS: atom_id res chain seq x y z
N MET A 1 -5.45 -18.61 39.31
CA MET A 1 -6.17 -17.33 39.31
C MET A 1 -6.47 -17.05 37.85
N LEU A 2 -7.70 -17.31 37.41
CA LEU A 2 -8.11 -17.17 36.00
C LEU A 2 -8.17 -15.67 35.70
N VAL A 3 -7.34 -15.20 34.76
CA VAL A 3 -7.44 -13.85 34.23
C VAL A 3 -8.64 -13.82 33.31
N THR A 4 -9.73 -13.20 33.75
CA THR A 4 -10.86 -12.83 32.91
C THR A 4 -10.42 -11.65 32.03
N LEU A 5 -10.14 -11.93 30.76
CA LEU A 5 -10.07 -10.92 29.70
C LEU A 5 -11.42 -10.18 29.66
N GLY A 6 -11.39 -8.88 29.99
CA GLY A 6 -12.52 -7.98 29.85
C GLY A 6 -12.96 -7.95 28.39
N ALA A 7 -14.27 -8.07 28.19
CA ALA A 7 -14.88 -8.06 26.88
C ALA A 7 -14.53 -6.75 26.15
N SER A 8 -13.83 -6.85 25.02
CA SER A 8 -13.86 -5.83 23.99
C SER A 8 -15.32 -5.54 23.69
N GLY A 9 -15.77 -4.31 23.98
CA GLY A 9 -17.08 -3.84 23.59
C GLY A 9 -17.23 -4.07 22.09
N THR A 10 -18.17 -4.92 21.70
CA THR A 10 -18.58 -5.03 20.30
C THR A 10 -19.10 -3.66 19.90
N ALA A 11 -18.36 -2.95 19.04
CA ALA A 11 -18.84 -1.73 18.40
C ALA A 11 -20.28 -2.01 17.89
N ALA A 12 -21.23 -1.16 18.29
CA ALA A 12 -22.57 -1.25 17.75
C ALA A 12 -22.47 -1.16 16.22
N ALA A 13 -23.16 -2.04 15.50
CA ALA A 13 -23.16 -1.98 14.05
C ALA A 13 -23.85 -0.69 13.59
N GLN A 14 -23.18 0.09 12.74
CA GLN A 14 -23.72 1.31 12.13
C GLN A 14 -25.08 1.03 11.49
N THR A 15 -26.09 1.82 11.85
CA THR A 15 -27.42 1.69 11.26
C THR A 15 -27.56 2.64 10.08
N GLN A 16 -27.12 2.19 8.91
CA GLN A 16 -27.06 3.01 7.70
C GLN A 16 -28.36 3.77 7.41
N VAL A 17 -28.28 5.10 7.40
CA VAL A 17 -29.39 5.97 7.03
C VAL A 17 -29.42 6.18 5.53
N LYS A 18 -30.50 5.70 4.91
CA LYS A 18 -30.66 5.71 3.45
C LYS A 18 -30.91 7.12 2.90
N PRO A 19 -30.10 7.67 2.00
CA PRO A 19 -30.39 8.94 1.35
C PRO A 19 -31.66 8.87 0.48
N TYR A 20 -32.31 10.02 0.30
CA TYR A 20 -33.57 10.12 -0.46
C TYR A 20 -33.36 10.76 -1.82
N PHE A 21 -33.71 10.03 -2.87
CA PHE A 21 -33.52 10.42 -4.26
C PHE A 21 -34.84 10.59 -5.00
N MET A 22 -35.02 11.71 -5.69
CA MET A 22 -36.04 11.83 -6.73
C MET A 22 -35.39 11.82 -8.11
N VAL A 23 -35.71 10.82 -8.91
CA VAL A 23 -35.24 10.74 -10.30
C VAL A 23 -36.25 11.47 -11.19
N ILE A 24 -35.83 12.60 -11.76
CA ILE A 24 -36.57 13.31 -12.81
C ILE A 24 -36.09 12.77 -14.15
N PHE A 25 -37.02 12.11 -14.84
CA PHE A 25 -36.74 11.40 -16.07
C PHE A 25 -37.19 12.22 -17.28
N ASP A 26 -36.25 12.50 -18.19
CA ASP A 26 -36.55 13.09 -19.49
C ASP A 26 -37.21 12.08 -20.43
N ASP A 27 -38.48 12.30 -20.70
CA ASP A 27 -39.33 11.53 -21.60
C ASP A 27 -39.68 12.30 -22.89
N SER A 28 -38.97 13.38 -23.19
CA SER A 28 -39.19 14.20 -24.39
C SER A 28 -38.86 13.44 -25.68
N GLY A 29 -39.35 13.97 -26.81
CA GLY A 29 -39.14 13.35 -28.12
C GLY A 29 -37.67 13.21 -28.51
N SER A 30 -36.76 14.05 -28.00
CA SER A 30 -35.32 13.96 -28.28
C SER A 30 -34.68 12.72 -27.65
N MET A 31 -35.29 12.16 -26.60
CA MET A 31 -34.86 10.91 -25.95
C MET A 31 -35.22 9.65 -26.75
N THR A 32 -35.94 9.77 -27.88
CA THR A 32 -36.24 8.64 -28.76
C THR A 32 -35.09 8.27 -29.71
N GLY A 33 -34.04 9.10 -29.77
CA GLY A 33 -32.86 8.85 -30.59
C GLY A 33 -32.18 7.51 -30.28
N SER A 34 -31.73 6.83 -31.33
CA SER A 34 -31.01 5.57 -31.19
C SER A 34 -29.62 5.78 -30.58
N THR A 35 -29.23 4.87 -29.69
CA THR A 35 -27.93 4.83 -28.99
C THR A 35 -27.02 3.73 -29.52
N GLY A 36 -27.52 2.86 -30.40
CA GLY A 36 -26.80 1.71 -30.91
C GLY A 36 -27.67 0.75 -31.71
N SER A 37 -27.07 -0.34 -32.20
CA SER A 37 -27.76 -1.42 -32.91
C SER A 37 -28.08 -2.58 -31.97
N GLY A 38 -29.18 -3.28 -32.19
CA GLY A 38 -29.56 -4.45 -31.40
C GLY A 38 -30.43 -4.09 -30.18
N ASN A 39 -30.46 -4.98 -29.19
CA ASN A 39 -31.24 -4.82 -27.98
C ASN A 39 -30.33 -4.59 -26.77
N ASN A 40 -30.79 -3.73 -25.87
CA ASN A 40 -30.19 -3.44 -24.58
C ASN A 40 -30.38 -4.61 -23.59
N SER A 41 -29.79 -4.50 -22.40
CA SER A 41 -29.76 -5.62 -21.44
C SER A 41 -31.16 -6.02 -20.91
N CYS A 42 -32.16 -5.17 -21.10
CA CYS A 42 -33.57 -5.42 -20.78
C CYS A 42 -34.38 -5.93 -21.99
N GLY A 43 -33.71 -6.27 -23.10
CA GLY A 43 -34.33 -6.84 -24.29
C GLY A 43 -35.06 -5.85 -25.20
N ARG A 44 -34.85 -4.53 -25.02
CA ARG A 44 -35.49 -3.47 -25.81
C ARG A 44 -34.53 -2.87 -26.82
N SER A 45 -35.03 -2.27 -27.90
CA SER A 45 -34.17 -1.60 -28.88
C SER A 45 -33.40 -0.44 -28.24
N HIS A 46 -32.13 -0.28 -28.61
CA HIS A 46 -31.26 0.82 -28.16
C HIS A 46 -31.78 2.19 -28.59
N THR A 47 -32.47 2.84 -27.65
CA THR A 47 -32.83 4.26 -27.68
C THR A 47 -32.43 4.87 -26.35
N ARG A 48 -32.20 6.19 -26.30
CA ARG A 48 -31.83 6.86 -25.04
C ARG A 48 -32.86 6.59 -23.95
N LEU A 49 -34.13 6.66 -24.29
CA LEU A 49 -35.22 6.35 -23.40
C LEU A 49 -35.21 4.89 -22.90
N ASN A 50 -35.00 3.90 -23.77
CA ASN A 50 -35.00 2.49 -23.38
C ASN A 50 -33.76 2.11 -22.57
N ASP A 51 -32.60 2.64 -22.95
CA ASP A 51 -31.34 2.41 -22.25
C ASP A 51 -31.37 3.05 -20.86
N ALA A 52 -31.96 4.23 -20.74
CA ALA A 52 -32.17 4.88 -19.45
C ALA A 52 -33.13 4.15 -18.53
N LYS A 53 -34.24 3.64 -19.07
CA LYS A 53 -35.17 2.77 -18.32
C LYS A 53 -34.44 1.52 -17.81
N CYS A 54 -33.63 0.91 -18.66
CA CYS A 54 -32.90 -0.29 -18.31
C CYS A 54 -31.80 -0.06 -17.28
N ALA A 55 -31.02 1.02 -17.42
CA ALA A 55 -30.01 1.43 -16.45
C ALA A 55 -30.65 1.70 -15.08
N LEU A 56 -31.76 2.44 -15.04
CA LEU A 56 -32.48 2.72 -13.78
C LEU A 56 -33.01 1.43 -13.14
N GLN A 57 -33.50 0.47 -13.94
CA GLN A 57 -33.94 -0.84 -13.42
C GLN A 57 -32.80 -1.59 -12.73
N ARG A 58 -31.61 -1.62 -13.33
CA ARG A 58 -30.43 -2.28 -12.75
C ARG A 58 -30.02 -1.64 -11.44
N VAL A 59 -30.06 -0.31 -11.38
CA VAL A 59 -29.73 0.47 -10.19
C VAL A 59 -30.74 0.23 -9.08
N VAL A 60 -32.03 0.36 -9.38
CA VAL A 60 -33.10 0.18 -8.38
C VAL A 60 -33.13 -1.24 -7.84
N VAL A 61 -32.78 -2.26 -8.63
CA VAL A 61 -32.65 -3.66 -8.18
C VAL A 61 -31.36 -3.92 -7.39
N GLY A 62 -30.28 -3.21 -7.71
CA GLY A 62 -28.96 -3.42 -7.13
C GLY A 62 -28.72 -2.71 -5.79
N PHE A 63 -29.32 -1.54 -5.56
CA PHE A 63 -29.07 -0.72 -4.38
C PHE A 63 -30.22 -0.80 -3.38
N GLY A 64 -30.01 -1.56 -2.30
CA GLY A 64 -30.93 -1.63 -1.16
C GLY A 64 -30.77 -0.47 -0.17
N ASP A 65 -29.72 0.34 -0.34
CA ASP A 65 -29.24 1.29 0.69
C ASP A 65 -29.70 2.73 0.45
N VAL A 66 -30.58 2.95 -0.53
CA VAL A 66 -31.15 4.27 -0.85
C VAL A 66 -32.66 4.18 -1.07
N VAL A 67 -33.36 5.32 -0.97
CA VAL A 67 -34.81 5.39 -1.22
C VAL A 67 -35.06 6.25 -2.46
N PHE A 68 -35.76 5.70 -3.45
CA PHE A 68 -36.04 6.38 -4.70
C PHE A 68 -37.49 6.88 -4.80
N GLY A 69 -37.69 7.97 -5.52
CA GLY A 69 -38.93 8.41 -6.13
C GLY A 69 -38.73 8.58 -7.63
N LEU A 70 -39.82 8.60 -8.39
CA LEU A 70 -39.78 8.75 -9.85
C LEU A 70 -40.73 9.86 -10.28
N ALA A 71 -40.21 10.78 -11.06
CA ALA A 71 -40.96 11.85 -11.71
C ALA A 71 -40.59 11.93 -13.20
N SER A 72 -41.49 12.45 -14.02
CA SER A 72 -41.19 12.82 -15.41
C SER A 72 -41.81 14.16 -15.76
N PHE A 73 -41.40 14.75 -16.88
CA PHE A 73 -41.97 16.01 -17.34
C PHE A 73 -43.46 15.84 -17.65
N GLN A 74 -44.29 16.84 -17.30
CA GLN A 74 -45.73 16.71 -17.53
C GLN A 74 -46.08 16.96 -19.00
N GLN A 75 -46.89 16.04 -19.54
CA GLN A 75 -47.34 16.02 -20.94
C GLN A 75 -48.30 17.15 -21.32
N TYR A 76 -49.16 17.59 -20.38
CA TYR A 76 -50.15 18.65 -20.60
C TYR A 76 -50.37 19.48 -19.33
N GLY A 77 -50.26 20.80 -19.46
CA GLY A 77 -50.37 21.75 -18.35
C GLY A 77 -49.00 22.32 -17.96
N THR A 78 -48.96 23.07 -16.85
CA THR A 78 -47.73 23.62 -16.30
C THR A 78 -47.22 22.68 -15.21
N GLY A 79 -46.32 21.72 -15.53
CA GLY A 79 -45.64 20.97 -14.47
C GLY A 79 -44.87 19.68 -14.80
N THR A 80 -44.88 18.75 -13.85
CA THR A 80 -44.13 17.49 -13.66
C THR A 80 -45.05 16.48 -12.99
N THR A 81 -45.01 15.25 -13.47
CA THR A 81 -45.81 14.17 -12.89
C THR A 81 -44.93 13.35 -11.95
N ILE A 82 -45.24 13.38 -10.67
CA ILE A 82 -44.64 12.46 -9.69
C ILE A 82 -45.38 11.13 -9.82
N HIS A 83 -44.71 10.16 -10.42
CA HIS A 83 -45.24 8.82 -10.69
C HIS A 83 -45.14 7.92 -9.47
N VAL A 84 -44.03 8.05 -8.74
CA VAL A 84 -43.77 7.32 -7.50
C VAL A 84 -43.23 8.29 -6.46
N PRO A 85 -43.93 8.49 -5.32
CA PRO A 85 -43.42 9.32 -4.24
C PRO A 85 -42.18 8.67 -3.60
N VAL A 86 -41.28 9.48 -3.04
CA VAL A 86 -40.13 8.99 -2.26
C VAL A 86 -40.67 8.36 -0.98
N ALA A 87 -40.57 7.04 -0.88
CA ALA A 87 -41.02 6.26 0.26
C ALA A 87 -40.26 4.94 0.33
N GLU A 88 -40.04 4.40 1.53
CA GLU A 88 -39.45 3.08 1.69
C GLU A 88 -40.33 1.99 1.05
N ASP A 89 -39.71 0.87 0.66
CA ASP A 89 -40.37 -0.30 0.06
C ASP A 89 -41.18 -0.06 -1.23
N ASN A 90 -40.99 1.08 -1.91
CA ASN A 90 -41.70 1.43 -3.15
C ASN A 90 -41.02 0.88 -4.43
N GLN A 91 -39.94 0.10 -4.30
CA GLN A 91 -39.13 -0.43 -5.40
C GLN A 91 -39.98 -1.13 -6.47
N ALA A 92 -40.96 -1.93 -6.07
CA ALA A 92 -41.87 -2.62 -6.98
C ALA A 92 -42.73 -1.65 -7.82
N GLN A 93 -43.10 -0.49 -7.26
CA GLN A 93 -43.86 0.53 -7.98
C GLN A 93 -42.99 1.20 -9.04
N ILE A 94 -41.73 1.51 -8.72
CA ILE A 94 -40.76 2.05 -9.68
C ILE A 94 -40.54 1.07 -10.83
N LEU A 95 -40.32 -0.21 -10.51
CA LEU A 95 -40.16 -1.27 -11.50
C LEU A 95 -41.40 -1.45 -12.37
N SER A 96 -42.61 -1.25 -11.83
CA SER A 96 -43.86 -1.31 -12.59
C SER A 96 -43.93 -0.21 -13.66
N TRP A 97 -43.50 1.01 -13.33
CA TRP A 97 -43.43 2.13 -14.27
C TRP A 97 -42.36 1.91 -15.35
N ILE A 98 -41.21 1.34 -14.99
CA ILE A 98 -40.14 1.02 -15.94
C ILE A 98 -40.53 -0.12 -16.89
N ASN A 99 -41.23 -1.15 -16.39
CA ASN A 99 -41.57 -2.37 -17.12
C ASN A 99 -42.91 -2.31 -17.88
N PHE A 100 -43.61 -1.17 -17.90
CA PHE A 100 -44.87 -0.98 -18.63
C PHE A 100 -46.00 -1.92 -18.19
N GLY A 101 -46.13 -2.13 -16.88
CA GLY A 101 -47.19 -2.96 -16.29
C GLY A 101 -48.60 -2.33 -16.30
N GLY A 102 -48.96 -1.51 -17.29
CA GLY A 102 -50.32 -0.97 -17.48
C GLY A 102 -50.52 0.56 -17.43
N THR A 103 -49.47 1.37 -17.47
CA THR A 103 -49.55 2.85 -17.48
C THR A 103 -49.20 3.43 -18.87
N PRO A 104 -49.64 4.68 -19.20
CA PRO A 104 -49.18 5.36 -20.39
C PRO A 104 -47.65 5.45 -20.41
N GLU A 105 -47.06 5.19 -21.56
CA GLU A 105 -45.63 5.20 -21.78
C GLU A 105 -44.98 6.51 -21.32
N LEU A 106 -43.84 6.43 -20.62
CA LEU A 106 -42.86 7.52 -20.51
C LEU A 106 -42.27 7.79 -21.91
N ALA A 107 -43.07 8.31 -22.83
CA ALA A 107 -42.66 8.82 -24.13
C ALA A 107 -43.66 9.91 -24.49
N ALA A 108 -43.21 11.14 -24.36
CA ALA A 108 -43.93 12.30 -24.79
C ALA A 108 -43.57 12.55 -26.26
N THR A 109 -44.54 12.59 -27.17
CA THR A 109 -44.34 12.94 -28.60
C THR A 109 -44.05 14.43 -28.82
N TYR A 110 -43.55 15.16 -27.82
CA TYR A 110 -43.36 16.60 -27.85
C TYR A 110 -41.88 16.93 -27.81
N ASP A 111 -41.54 18.07 -28.38
CA ASP A 111 -40.16 18.49 -28.62
C ASP A 111 -39.61 19.34 -27.45
N HIS A 112 -40.30 19.41 -26.30
CA HIS A 112 -39.96 20.32 -25.19
C HIS A 112 -39.48 19.61 -23.91
N THR A 113 -38.48 20.18 -23.25
CA THR A 113 -37.92 19.68 -21.97
C THR A 113 -37.98 20.78 -20.89
N PRO A 114 -39.09 20.90 -20.13
CA PRO A 114 -39.32 22.01 -19.18
C PRO A 114 -38.60 21.81 -17.83
N ILE A 115 -37.26 21.69 -17.85
CA ILE A 115 -36.40 21.48 -16.68
C ILE A 115 -36.74 22.37 -15.47
N PRO A 116 -36.84 23.72 -15.58
CA PRO A 116 -37.02 24.55 -14.39
C PRO A 116 -38.36 24.35 -13.71
N ARG A 117 -39.39 23.95 -14.46
CA ARG A 117 -40.70 23.63 -13.87
C ARG A 117 -40.61 22.34 -13.08
N ALA A 118 -39.87 21.34 -13.58
CA ALA A 118 -39.68 20.10 -12.86
C ALA A 118 -38.89 20.21 -11.58
N LEU A 119 -37.81 20.99 -11.60
CA LEU A 119 -37.05 21.24 -10.39
C LEU A 119 -37.90 21.96 -9.34
N ARG A 120 -38.68 22.98 -9.72
CA ARG A 120 -39.57 23.73 -8.80
C ARG A 120 -40.72 22.90 -8.25
N GLU A 121 -41.22 21.93 -9.01
CA GLU A 121 -42.31 21.08 -8.52
C GLU A 121 -41.83 19.95 -7.63
N VAL A 122 -40.67 19.37 -7.94
CA VAL A 122 -39.99 18.46 -7.02
C VAL A 122 -39.65 19.21 -5.74
N GLN A 123 -39.16 20.45 -5.82
CA GLN A 123 -38.97 21.31 -4.66
C GLN A 123 -40.26 21.44 -3.83
N ALA A 124 -41.37 21.81 -4.48
CA ALA A 124 -42.66 21.97 -3.82
C ALA A 124 -43.15 20.66 -3.19
N TYR A 125 -42.91 19.52 -3.84
CA TYR A 125 -43.22 18.20 -3.31
C TYR A 125 -42.39 17.86 -2.07
N TYR A 126 -41.07 18.04 -2.12
CA TYR A 126 -40.18 17.80 -0.97
C TYR A 126 -40.59 18.63 0.24
N ALA A 127 -40.95 19.91 0.03
CA ALA A 127 -41.40 20.83 1.08
C ALA A 127 -42.89 20.68 1.47
N SER A 128 -43.67 19.87 0.76
CA SER A 128 -45.12 19.74 0.99
C SER A 128 -45.44 19.06 2.33
N ALA A 129 -46.67 19.22 2.83
CA ALA A 129 -47.06 18.69 4.14
C ALA A 129 -46.97 17.15 4.26
N GLY A 130 -47.14 16.43 3.16
CA GLY A 130 -46.90 14.98 3.07
C GLY A 130 -45.64 14.64 2.28
N GLY A 131 -44.75 15.62 2.10
CA GLY A 131 -43.49 15.46 1.40
C GLY A 131 -42.42 14.82 2.27
N PRO A 132 -41.40 14.21 1.65
CA PRO A 132 -40.38 13.41 2.34
C PRO A 132 -39.68 14.17 3.47
N ILE A 133 -39.40 15.47 3.31
CA ILE A 133 -38.64 16.25 4.30
C ILE A 133 -39.47 16.50 5.56
N ARG A 134 -40.73 16.96 5.40
CA ARG A 134 -41.55 17.39 6.54
C ARG A 134 -41.97 16.24 7.43
N THR A 135 -41.95 15.02 6.90
CA THR A 135 -42.26 13.79 7.63
C THR A 135 -41.01 13.03 8.10
N ASP A 136 -39.81 13.50 7.79
CA ASP A 136 -38.57 12.83 8.18
C ASP A 136 -38.19 13.15 9.62
N ALA A 137 -38.02 12.09 10.42
CA ALA A 137 -37.52 12.21 11.79
C ALA A 137 -36.04 12.61 11.85
N ARG A 138 -35.29 12.38 10.77
CA ARG A 138 -33.85 12.69 10.64
C ARG A 138 -33.57 13.95 9.82
N ARG A 139 -34.57 14.82 9.67
CA ARG A 139 -34.45 16.11 8.97
C ARG A 139 -33.29 16.93 9.54
N GLY A 140 -32.50 17.55 8.68
CA GLY A 140 -31.32 18.34 9.04
C GLY A 140 -30.01 17.55 9.06
N CYS A 141 -30.10 16.21 9.04
CA CYS A 141 -28.95 15.34 8.86
C CYS A 141 -29.10 14.50 7.59
N ARG A 142 -30.23 13.79 7.40
CA ARG A 142 -30.43 12.95 6.20
C ARG A 142 -30.34 13.80 4.93
N PRO A 143 -29.52 13.41 3.95
CA PRO A 143 -29.41 14.16 2.71
C PRO A 143 -30.55 13.83 1.75
N TYR A 144 -30.91 14.86 0.97
CA TYR A 144 -31.96 14.83 -0.02
C TYR A 144 -31.38 15.19 -1.38
N TYR A 145 -31.71 14.40 -2.40
CA TYR A 145 -31.11 14.52 -3.72
C TYR A 145 -32.15 14.45 -4.83
N VAL A 146 -31.81 15.10 -5.94
CA VAL A 146 -32.51 14.97 -7.22
C VAL A 146 -31.52 14.51 -8.27
N ILE A 147 -31.91 13.48 -9.04
CA ILE A 147 -31.17 13.08 -10.25
C ILE A 147 -31.99 13.53 -11.45
N LEU A 148 -31.47 14.52 -12.16
CA LEU A 148 -32.02 14.99 -13.43
C LEU A 148 -31.33 14.23 -14.57
N LEU A 149 -32.04 13.28 -15.16
CA LEU A 149 -31.58 12.62 -16.39
C LEU A 149 -32.14 13.39 -17.58
N THR A 150 -31.26 13.93 -18.44
CA THR A 150 -31.67 14.66 -19.64
C THR A 150 -30.61 14.59 -20.73
N ASP A 151 -30.99 14.71 -21.99
CA ASP A 151 -30.04 14.90 -23.10
C ASP A 151 -29.61 16.36 -23.28
N GLY A 152 -30.03 17.23 -22.35
CA GLY A 152 -29.56 18.60 -22.21
C GLY A 152 -30.09 19.55 -23.27
N GLN A 153 -31.20 19.24 -23.95
CA GLN A 153 -31.87 20.18 -24.84
C GLN A 153 -33.05 20.88 -24.12
N PRO A 154 -32.81 21.95 -23.32
CA PRO A 154 -33.89 22.74 -22.74
C PRO A 154 -34.52 23.63 -23.82
N CYS A 155 -35.18 23.08 -24.84
CA CYS A 155 -35.92 23.90 -25.79
C CYS A 155 -36.99 23.13 -26.55
N CYS A 156 -38.19 23.72 -26.66
CA CYS A 156 -38.43 24.54 -27.85
C CYS A 156 -39.64 25.50 -27.74
N SER A 157 -39.74 26.30 -28.80
CA SER A 157 -40.47 27.54 -29.15
C SER A 157 -41.82 27.92 -28.53
N ALA A 158 -42.45 27.14 -27.64
CA ALA A 158 -43.82 27.42 -27.18
C ALA A 158 -43.95 28.04 -25.77
N GLN A 159 -42.92 27.98 -24.92
CA GLN A 159 -43.07 28.30 -23.47
C GLN A 159 -42.04 29.26 -22.84
N SER A 160 -41.21 29.97 -23.61
CA SER A 160 -40.29 31.02 -23.11
C SER A 160 -39.44 30.62 -21.88
N VAL A 161 -38.90 29.41 -21.87
CA VAL A 161 -38.01 28.92 -20.80
C VAL A 161 -36.57 29.02 -21.27
N THR A 162 -35.71 29.63 -20.46
CA THR A 162 -34.28 29.83 -20.76
C THR A 162 -33.39 28.95 -19.88
N LEU A 163 -32.13 28.77 -20.28
CA LEU A 163 -31.12 28.13 -19.45
C LEU A 163 -30.96 28.82 -18.08
N ALA A 164 -31.08 30.15 -18.04
CA ALA A 164 -31.00 30.91 -16.80
C ALA A 164 -32.12 30.52 -15.82
N ASP A 165 -33.31 30.20 -16.33
CA ASP A 165 -34.41 29.70 -15.50
C ASP A 165 -34.09 28.32 -14.92
N SER A 166 -33.47 27.42 -15.69
CA SER A 166 -33.02 26.09 -15.22
C SER A 166 -31.96 26.20 -14.13
N ILE A 167 -30.98 27.09 -14.32
CA ILE A 167 -29.93 27.39 -13.33
C ILE A 167 -30.56 27.96 -12.05
N ALA A 168 -31.49 28.91 -12.18
CA ALA A 168 -32.19 29.49 -11.04
C ALA A 168 -33.01 28.43 -10.28
N ALA A 169 -33.74 27.58 -10.98
CA ALA A 169 -34.53 26.52 -10.36
C ALA A 169 -33.67 25.47 -9.63
N ALA A 170 -32.48 25.13 -10.17
CA ALA A 170 -31.53 24.26 -9.48
C ALA A 170 -30.98 24.91 -8.19
N GLY A 171 -30.67 26.21 -8.24
CA GLY A 171 -30.23 26.97 -7.06
C GLY A 171 -31.35 27.17 -6.02
N GLU A 172 -32.60 27.33 -6.46
CA GLU A 172 -33.77 27.36 -5.58
C GLU A 172 -33.92 26.02 -4.85
N LEU A 173 -33.83 24.90 -5.58
CA LEU A 173 -33.90 23.56 -5.02
C LEU A 173 -32.78 23.30 -4.00
N LEU A 174 -31.56 23.77 -4.28
CA LEU A 174 -30.42 23.70 -3.36
C LEU A 174 -30.65 24.44 -2.04
N ASN A 175 -31.54 25.43 -2.01
CA ASN A 175 -31.85 26.24 -0.84
C ASN A 175 -33.36 26.24 -0.57
N THR A 176 -33.91 25.04 -0.36
CA THR A 176 -35.36 24.84 -0.29
C THR A 176 -35.92 25.28 1.06
N ALA A 177 -36.80 26.26 1.04
CA ALA A 177 -37.49 26.72 2.24
C ALA A 177 -38.53 25.69 2.70
N VAL A 178 -38.37 25.16 3.91
CA VAL A 178 -39.29 24.19 4.51
C VAL A 178 -39.81 24.71 5.84
N PRO A 179 -41.15 24.80 6.04
CA PRO A 179 -41.74 25.29 7.28
C PRO A 179 -41.19 24.57 8.51
N GLY A 180 -40.93 25.32 9.59
CA GLY A 180 -40.54 24.77 10.88
C GLY A 180 -39.05 24.45 11.04
N GLY A 181 -38.16 25.03 10.23
CA GLY A 181 -36.70 24.86 10.38
C GLY A 181 -35.90 25.74 9.43
N PRO A 182 -34.56 25.57 9.38
CA PRO A 182 -33.73 26.18 8.34
C PRO A 182 -34.13 25.67 6.94
N ASN A 183 -33.60 26.33 5.92
CA ASN A 183 -33.72 25.84 4.55
C ASN A 183 -32.95 24.51 4.42
N GLU A 184 -33.53 23.57 3.70
CA GLU A 184 -32.92 22.28 3.42
C GLU A 184 -32.12 22.33 2.13
N ARG A 185 -30.97 21.64 2.15
CA ARG A 185 -30.15 21.42 0.97
C ARG A 185 -30.67 20.22 0.20
N ILE A 186 -31.12 20.45 -1.03
CA ILE A 186 -31.48 19.39 -1.97
C ILE A 186 -30.57 19.50 -3.20
N GLU A 187 -29.58 18.62 -3.28
CA GLU A 187 -28.57 18.70 -4.34
C GLU A 187 -29.09 18.06 -5.64
N THR A 188 -28.71 18.65 -6.77
CA THR A 188 -29.18 18.20 -8.09
C THR A 188 -28.02 17.61 -8.88
N TYR A 189 -27.96 16.29 -8.93
CA TYR A 189 -27.10 15.57 -9.86
C TYR A 189 -27.72 15.60 -11.25
N VAL A 190 -26.93 15.97 -12.26
CA VAL A 190 -27.37 15.92 -13.66
C VAL A 190 -26.65 14.79 -14.35
N ILE A 191 -27.43 13.86 -14.92
CA ILE A 191 -26.89 12.86 -15.84
C ILE A 191 -27.21 13.35 -17.25
N TYR A 192 -26.14 13.71 -17.96
CA TYR A 192 -26.23 14.18 -19.34
C TYR A 192 -26.15 12.98 -20.29
N PHE A 193 -27.28 12.66 -20.93
CA PHE A 193 -27.37 11.58 -21.91
C PHE A 193 -27.48 12.12 -23.35
N GLY A 194 -26.66 13.11 -23.66
CA GLY A 194 -26.60 13.72 -24.99
C GLY A 194 -25.25 13.57 -25.67
N THR A 195 -25.15 14.13 -26.88
CA THR A 195 -23.93 14.07 -27.72
C THR A 195 -23.38 15.44 -28.10
N SER A 196 -24.04 16.52 -27.71
CA SER A 196 -23.67 17.89 -28.06
C SER A 196 -22.88 18.55 -26.92
N SER A 197 -21.69 19.06 -27.25
CA SER A 197 -20.83 19.77 -26.29
C SER A 197 -21.48 21.02 -25.72
N THR A 198 -22.32 21.72 -26.48
CA THR A 198 -23.06 22.89 -26.01
C THR A 198 -24.04 22.51 -24.91
N THR A 199 -24.83 21.46 -25.13
CA THR A 199 -25.83 20.98 -24.18
C THR A 199 -25.18 20.32 -22.95
N LEU A 200 -23.99 19.73 -23.11
CA LEU A 200 -23.18 19.27 -21.98
C LEU A 200 -22.74 20.44 -21.09
N THR A 201 -22.26 21.54 -21.69
CA THR A 201 -21.93 22.76 -20.94
C THR A 201 -23.14 23.29 -20.17
N GLN A 202 -24.33 23.26 -20.78
CA GLN A 202 -25.57 23.65 -20.12
C GLN A 202 -25.92 22.73 -18.95
N ALA A 203 -25.79 21.42 -19.12
CA ALA A 203 -25.99 20.44 -18.06
C ALA A 203 -25.01 20.66 -16.89
N ASN A 204 -23.73 20.96 -17.18
CA ASN A 204 -22.73 21.29 -16.18
C ASN A 204 -23.10 22.55 -15.39
N GLN A 205 -23.65 23.58 -16.05
CA GLN A 205 -24.09 24.80 -15.37
C GLN A 205 -25.28 24.54 -14.44
N ILE A 206 -26.20 23.63 -14.81
CA ILE A 206 -27.32 23.23 -13.97
C ILE A 206 -26.81 22.42 -12.75
N ALA A 207 -25.92 21.45 -12.96
CA ALA A 207 -25.30 20.66 -11.89
C ALA A 207 -24.51 21.55 -10.90
N ALA A 208 -23.73 22.50 -11.42
CA ALA A 208 -23.00 23.46 -10.59
C ALA A 208 -23.94 24.30 -9.72
N ALA A 209 -25.03 24.81 -10.30
CA ALA A 209 -26.04 25.58 -9.57
C ALA A 209 -26.82 24.73 -8.56
N GLY A 210 -27.00 23.44 -8.86
CA GLY A 210 -27.59 22.44 -7.98
C GLY A 210 -26.64 21.84 -6.94
N GLY A 211 -25.40 22.32 -6.84
CA GLY A 211 -24.45 21.95 -5.78
C GLY A 211 -23.48 20.82 -6.10
N THR A 212 -23.65 20.08 -7.20
CA THR A 212 -22.85 18.86 -7.50
C THR A 212 -21.69 19.10 -8.47
N GLY A 213 -21.44 20.36 -8.85
CA GLY A 213 -20.28 20.77 -9.65
C GLY A 213 -20.44 20.55 -11.16
N ALA A 214 -20.51 19.30 -11.62
CA ALA A 214 -20.59 18.96 -13.05
C ALA A 214 -21.57 17.81 -13.32
N ALA A 215 -22.06 17.73 -14.56
CA ALA A 215 -22.93 16.65 -14.99
C ALA A 215 -22.12 15.38 -15.29
N GLN A 216 -22.68 14.22 -14.95
CA GLN A 216 -22.12 12.93 -15.36
C GLN A 216 -22.55 12.61 -16.78
N GLN A 217 -21.59 12.44 -17.69
CA GLN A 217 -21.88 12.16 -19.09
C GLN A 217 -22.05 10.66 -19.31
N ALA A 218 -23.15 10.28 -19.96
CA ALA A 218 -23.39 8.93 -20.46
C ALA A 218 -23.61 8.96 -21.98
N THR A 219 -23.14 7.93 -22.69
CA THR A 219 -23.33 7.78 -24.14
C THR A 219 -23.98 6.45 -24.53
N ASN A 220 -24.11 5.52 -23.59
CA ASN A 220 -24.75 4.21 -23.74
C ASN A 220 -25.29 3.74 -22.38
N GLU A 221 -25.99 2.59 -22.39
CA GLU A 221 -26.59 1.97 -21.20
C GLU A 221 -25.59 1.75 -20.06
N ASP A 222 -24.40 1.22 -20.34
CA ASP A 222 -23.42 0.88 -19.30
C ASP A 222 -22.82 2.13 -18.66
N ALA A 223 -22.49 3.15 -19.46
CA ALA A 223 -22.05 4.45 -18.95
C ALA A 223 -23.13 5.13 -18.10
N LEU A 224 -24.40 4.93 -18.46
CA LEU A 224 -25.53 5.45 -17.70
C LEU A 224 -25.71 4.71 -16.36
N ALA A 225 -25.62 3.38 -16.36
CA ALA A 225 -25.64 2.59 -15.13
C ALA A 225 -24.47 2.94 -14.19
N LEU A 226 -23.29 3.19 -14.76
CA LEU A 226 -22.13 3.66 -14.00
C LEU A 226 -22.37 5.07 -13.42
N ALA A 227 -22.94 5.99 -14.20
CA ALA A 227 -23.24 7.34 -13.72
C ALA A 227 -24.19 7.32 -12.51
N PHE A 228 -25.26 6.53 -12.56
CA PHE A 228 -26.14 6.31 -11.42
C PHE A 228 -25.40 5.70 -10.22
N SER A 229 -24.57 4.68 -10.46
CA SER A 229 -23.83 3.98 -9.40
C SER A 229 -22.85 4.90 -8.68
N ASN A 230 -22.13 5.76 -9.42
CA ASN A 230 -21.22 6.74 -8.84
C ASN A 230 -21.97 7.76 -7.97
N ILE A 231 -23.08 8.31 -8.48
CA ILE A 231 -23.92 9.26 -7.72
C ILE A 231 -24.40 8.64 -6.41
N ILE A 232 -24.84 7.38 -6.46
CA ILE A 232 -25.34 6.69 -5.26
C ILE A 232 -24.21 6.40 -4.28
N ALA A 233 -23.07 5.88 -4.75
CA ALA A 233 -21.94 5.58 -3.90
C ALA A 233 -21.42 6.81 -3.15
N ASP A 234 -21.30 7.96 -3.83
CA ASP A 234 -20.83 9.22 -3.26
C ASP A 234 -21.86 9.85 -2.29
N SER A 235 -23.11 9.39 -2.32
CA SER A 235 -24.21 9.91 -1.50
C SER A 235 -24.51 9.10 -0.24
N ILE A 236 -23.85 7.96 -0.09
CA ILE A 236 -23.95 7.15 1.11
C ILE A 236 -23.19 7.90 2.20
N LEU A 237 -23.91 8.23 3.27
CA LEU A 237 -23.27 8.82 4.43
C LEU A 237 -22.34 7.79 5.08
N THR A 238 -21.19 8.27 5.51
CA THR A 238 -20.22 7.50 6.28
C THR A 238 -19.77 8.36 7.42
N GLU A 239 -19.62 7.74 8.59
CA GLU A 239 -19.13 8.45 9.76
C GLU A 239 -17.69 8.93 9.55
N VAL A 240 -17.42 10.17 9.94
CA VAL A 240 -16.07 10.73 10.06
C VAL A 240 -15.89 11.12 11.51
N CYS A 241 -14.73 10.80 12.04
CA CYS A 241 -14.43 11.10 13.43
C CYS A 241 -14.18 12.62 13.61
N ASP A 242 -15.26 13.38 13.80
CA ASP A 242 -15.26 14.86 13.89
C ASP A 242 -16.13 15.41 15.03
N GLY A 243 -16.72 14.55 15.86
CA GLY A 243 -17.60 14.93 16.96
C GLY A 243 -19.03 15.25 16.54
N THR A 244 -19.39 14.96 15.28
CA THR A 244 -20.72 15.16 14.71
C THR A 244 -21.21 13.85 14.11
N ASP A 245 -22.49 13.54 14.36
CA ASP A 245 -23.20 12.46 13.66
C ASP A 245 -23.27 12.78 12.15
N ASN A 246 -22.40 12.16 11.36
CA ASN A 246 -22.30 12.39 9.91
C ASN A 246 -23.16 11.41 9.12
N ASP A 247 -23.46 10.24 9.69
CA ASP A 247 -24.29 9.22 9.06
C ASP A 247 -25.77 9.21 9.49
N CYS A 248 -26.13 10.09 10.41
CA CYS A 248 -27.47 10.36 10.91
C CYS A 248 -28.11 9.22 11.70
N ASP A 249 -27.32 8.26 12.18
CA ASP A 249 -27.81 7.11 12.92
C ASP A 249 -28.05 7.41 14.41
N THR A 250 -27.79 8.65 14.84
CA THR A 250 -27.89 9.21 16.21
C THR A 250 -26.73 8.86 17.14
N LEU A 251 -25.80 8.03 16.69
CA LEU A 251 -24.50 7.86 17.33
C LEU A 251 -23.53 8.89 16.75
N VAL A 252 -22.46 9.14 17.49
CA VAL A 252 -21.44 10.12 17.11
C VAL A 252 -20.12 9.39 17.12
N ASP A 253 -19.39 9.47 16.02
CA ASP A 253 -18.07 8.88 15.80
C ASP A 253 -18.03 7.37 16.13
N GLU A 254 -19.12 6.62 15.90
CA GLU A 254 -19.14 5.18 16.11
C GLU A 254 -18.34 4.42 15.04
N GLY A 255 -17.91 3.20 15.38
CA GLY A 255 -17.03 2.41 14.51
C GLY A 255 -15.56 2.87 14.50
N PHE A 256 -15.22 3.99 15.16
CA PHE A 256 -13.85 4.42 15.40
C PHE A 256 -13.31 3.94 16.75
N GLN A 257 -11.99 3.81 16.85
CA GLN A 257 -11.33 3.72 18.15
C GLN A 257 -11.28 5.13 18.74
N LEU A 258 -11.98 5.33 19.85
CA LEU A 258 -12.05 6.61 20.54
C LEU A 258 -11.12 6.62 21.76
N TYR A 259 -10.59 7.79 22.10
CA TYR A 259 -9.65 8.10 23.18
C TYR A 259 -10.24 9.20 24.09
N CYS A 260 -9.54 9.62 25.15
CA CYS A 260 -9.95 10.76 25.96
C CYS A 260 -8.72 11.57 26.39
N ASN A 261 -8.90 12.74 27.00
CA ASN A 261 -7.81 13.54 27.56
C ASN A 261 -8.43 14.41 28.66
N ILE A 262 -8.79 13.77 29.76
CA ILE A 262 -9.48 14.40 30.88
C ILE A 262 -8.99 13.87 32.23
N PRO A 263 -9.02 14.70 33.30
CA PRO A 263 -8.62 14.25 34.63
C PRO A 263 -9.41 13.01 35.06
N GLY A 264 -8.71 12.02 35.62
CA GLY A 264 -9.26 10.67 35.88
C GLY A 264 -10.65 10.65 36.51
N GLY A 265 -11.48 9.71 36.06
CA GLY A 265 -12.87 9.51 36.53
C GLY A 265 -13.95 9.50 35.45
N VAL A 266 -13.58 9.60 34.16
CA VAL A 266 -14.48 9.44 33.03
C VAL A 266 -14.06 8.19 32.25
N THR A 267 -15.04 7.38 31.84
CA THR A 267 -14.80 6.09 31.15
C THR A 267 -15.37 6.09 29.73
N THR A 268 -15.81 7.26 29.24
CA THR A 268 -16.42 7.41 27.91
C THR A 268 -15.42 8.12 26.99
N PRO A 269 -14.75 7.39 26.08
CA PRO A 269 -13.84 7.98 25.12
C PRO A 269 -14.62 8.79 24.06
N SER A 270 -14.06 9.92 23.62
CA SER A 270 -14.68 10.86 22.67
C SER A 270 -13.69 11.57 21.74
N LEU A 271 -12.40 11.20 21.76
CA LEU A 271 -11.36 11.77 20.92
C LEU A 271 -11.00 10.78 19.82
N CYS A 272 -10.81 11.29 18.61
CA CYS A 272 -10.52 10.48 17.43
C CYS A 272 -9.03 10.17 17.24
N ALA A 273 -8.19 11.05 17.76
CA ALA A 273 -6.75 10.90 17.71
C ALA A 273 -6.26 10.41 19.07
N ASP A 274 -5.32 9.48 19.03
CA ASP A 274 -4.53 9.10 20.19
C ASP A 274 -3.77 10.34 20.68
N PRO A 275 -4.09 10.87 21.87
CA PRO A 275 -3.38 12.02 22.41
C PRO A 275 -1.96 11.68 22.86
N GLY A 276 -1.59 10.39 22.88
CA GLY A 276 -0.39 9.89 23.53
C GLY A 276 -0.51 9.95 25.05
N ASP A 277 0.51 9.47 25.75
CA ASP A 277 0.57 9.50 27.21
C ASP A 277 1.77 10.37 27.67
N PRO A 278 1.54 11.67 27.95
CA PRO A 278 2.56 12.59 28.41
C PRO A 278 2.84 12.54 29.93
N CYS A 279 2.27 11.59 30.70
CA CYS A 279 2.32 11.56 32.16
C CYS A 279 1.95 12.90 32.83
N ASP A 280 0.91 13.57 32.35
CA ASP A 280 0.51 14.89 32.86
C ASP A 280 -0.56 14.81 33.98
N GLY A 281 -0.86 13.59 34.45
CA GLY A 281 -1.88 13.33 35.47
C GLY A 281 -3.31 13.28 34.91
N THR A 282 -3.45 13.12 33.59
CA THR A 282 -4.71 12.96 32.85
C THR A 282 -4.90 11.50 32.45
N ASP A 283 -6.14 11.06 32.29
CA ASP A 283 -6.47 9.78 31.66
C ASP A 283 -6.64 10.02 30.15
N ASP A 284 -5.69 9.49 29.36
CA ASP A 284 -5.56 9.75 27.93
C ASP A 284 -6.10 8.61 27.03
N ASN A 285 -6.43 7.45 27.63
CA ASN A 285 -6.89 6.27 26.89
C ASN A 285 -8.19 5.66 27.43
N CYS A 286 -8.71 6.15 28.57
CA CYS A 286 -9.98 5.77 29.18
C CYS A 286 -10.14 4.26 29.41
N PHE A 287 -9.05 3.50 29.48
CA PHE A 287 -9.10 2.04 29.54
C PHE A 287 -9.54 1.53 30.92
N ASP A 288 -9.17 2.23 32.00
CA ASP A 288 -9.49 1.84 33.37
C ASP A 288 -9.95 2.99 34.30
N GLY A 289 -10.05 4.22 33.78
CA GLY A 289 -10.48 5.40 34.54
C GLY A 289 -9.44 5.92 35.52
N THR A 290 -8.20 5.42 35.46
CA THR A 290 -7.08 5.90 36.27
C THR A 290 -6.28 6.94 35.50
N ALA A 291 -5.81 7.96 36.23
CA ALA A 291 -4.90 8.93 35.66
C ALA A 291 -3.49 8.33 35.61
N ASP A 292 -2.86 8.38 34.43
CA ASP A 292 -1.44 8.08 34.14
C ASP A 292 -1.00 6.61 34.30
N GLU A 293 -0.44 6.04 33.22
CA GLU A 293 0.24 4.75 33.24
C GLU A 293 1.63 4.90 33.87
N VAL A 294 1.81 4.30 35.05
CA VAL A 294 3.05 4.23 35.85
C VAL A 294 4.34 4.41 35.02
N THR A 295 5.12 5.46 35.29
CA THR A 295 6.45 5.64 34.69
C THR A 295 7.29 4.37 34.82
N ASN A 296 7.85 3.90 33.71
CA ASN A 296 8.77 2.76 33.75
C ASN A 296 10.10 3.11 34.44
N LEU A 297 10.98 2.12 34.53
CA LEU A 297 12.31 2.26 35.14
C LEU A 297 13.20 3.31 34.45
N CYS A 298 12.95 3.60 33.17
CA CYS A 298 13.63 4.67 32.42
C CYS A 298 13.12 6.07 32.74
N GLY A 299 12.05 6.20 33.55
CA GLY A 299 11.40 7.48 33.81
C GLY A 299 10.62 8.01 32.60
N THR A 300 10.31 7.15 31.62
CA THR A 300 9.39 7.45 30.51
C THR A 300 8.02 6.82 30.78
N CYS A 301 6.98 7.36 30.16
CA CYS A 301 5.59 6.88 30.28
C CYS A 301 5.39 5.57 29.50
N GLY A 302 4.57 4.66 30.03
CA GLY A 302 4.31 3.33 29.43
C GLY A 302 5.34 2.26 29.82
N PRO A 303 5.21 1.02 29.31
CA PRO A 303 6.13 -0.08 29.66
C PRO A 303 7.58 0.24 29.28
N ALA A 304 8.53 -0.28 30.06
CA ALA A 304 9.94 -0.18 29.70
C ALA A 304 10.15 -0.76 28.27
N PRO A 305 10.94 -0.11 27.42
CA PRO A 305 11.29 -0.66 26.11
C PRO A 305 11.84 -2.08 26.27
N ALA A 306 11.63 -2.93 25.27
CA ALA A 306 12.34 -4.20 25.24
C ALA A 306 13.82 -3.94 24.96
N GLU A 307 14.69 -4.72 25.57
CA GLU A 307 16.11 -4.70 25.25
C GLU A 307 16.36 -5.04 23.77
N ILE A 308 17.37 -4.37 23.22
CA ILE A 308 17.92 -4.63 21.89
C ILE A 308 19.43 -4.71 22.03
N CYS A 309 20.10 -5.54 21.23
CA CYS A 309 21.54 -5.77 21.36
C CYS A 309 22.34 -4.57 20.79
N ASP A 310 22.42 -3.48 21.54
CA ASP A 310 23.09 -2.23 21.12
C ASP A 310 24.08 -1.67 22.16
N GLY A 311 24.31 -2.39 23.26
CA GLY A 311 25.26 -1.99 24.30
C GLY A 311 24.72 -0.90 25.23
N ILE A 312 23.41 -0.62 25.16
CA ILE A 312 22.69 0.34 26.01
C ILE A 312 21.65 -0.43 26.84
N ASP A 313 21.43 -0.01 28.08
CA ASP A 313 20.33 -0.49 28.92
C ASP A 313 19.04 0.23 28.47
N ASN A 314 18.26 -0.41 27.58
CA ASN A 314 17.09 0.18 26.94
C ASN A 314 15.84 0.12 27.82
N ASN A 315 15.80 -0.81 28.78
CA ASN A 315 14.69 -1.01 29.71
C ASN A 315 14.96 -0.41 31.10
N CYS A 316 16.19 0.09 31.32
CA CYS A 316 16.69 0.77 32.51
C CYS A 316 16.62 -0.07 33.79
N ASP A 317 16.72 -1.40 33.69
CA ASP A 317 16.72 -2.31 34.83
C ASP A 317 18.09 -2.41 35.53
N GLY A 318 19.11 -1.76 34.97
CA GLY A 318 20.48 -1.71 35.49
C GLY A 318 21.39 -2.79 34.94
N VAL A 319 20.92 -3.61 34.00
CA VAL A 319 21.70 -4.58 33.23
C VAL A 319 21.71 -4.15 31.76
N ILE A 320 22.81 -4.42 31.05
CA ILE A 320 22.92 -4.12 29.62
C ILE A 320 22.71 -5.42 28.83
N ASP A 321 21.85 -5.37 27.81
CA ASP A 321 21.60 -6.43 26.82
C ASP A 321 21.28 -7.82 27.41
N GLU A 322 20.42 -7.91 28.44
CA GLU A 322 20.07 -9.18 29.09
C GLU A 322 19.03 -10.03 28.32
N GLY A 323 18.46 -11.06 28.96
CA GLY A 323 17.42 -11.89 28.36
C GLY A 323 17.87 -12.79 27.18
N GLY A 324 19.18 -12.84 26.89
CA GLY A 324 19.72 -13.64 25.78
C GLY A 324 19.50 -13.01 24.41
N ILE A 325 19.25 -11.69 24.36
CA ILE A 325 18.93 -10.94 23.13
C ILE A 325 20.13 -10.88 22.18
N CYS A 326 21.35 -10.82 22.71
CA CYS A 326 22.57 -10.96 21.91
C CYS A 326 22.95 -12.43 21.59
N MET A 327 22.04 -13.40 21.77
CA MET A 327 22.30 -14.84 21.57
C MET A 327 23.59 -15.35 22.26
N GLY A 328 24.02 -14.71 23.36
CA GLY A 328 25.24 -15.04 24.10
C GLY A 328 26.52 -14.32 23.66
N CYS A 329 26.44 -13.39 22.72
CA CYS A 329 27.53 -12.49 22.31
C CYS A 329 27.53 -11.21 23.16
N VAL A 330 28.70 -10.64 23.45
CA VAL A 330 28.83 -9.30 24.06
C VAL A 330 29.79 -8.51 23.17
N PRO A 331 29.36 -7.40 22.54
CA PRO A 331 30.22 -6.65 21.63
C PRO A 331 31.52 -6.22 22.32
N SER A 332 32.66 -6.70 21.80
CA SER A 332 33.98 -6.46 22.39
C SER A 332 34.90 -5.64 21.48
N GLY A 333 34.42 -5.26 20.29
CA GLY A 333 35.11 -4.40 19.33
C GLY A 333 35.03 -4.97 17.92
N ALA A 334 35.92 -4.52 17.03
CA ALA A 334 36.03 -5.08 15.68
C ALA A 334 36.49 -6.55 15.71
N GLU A 335 36.05 -7.32 14.71
CA GLU A 335 36.38 -8.73 14.51
C GLU A 335 37.86 -9.08 14.68
N ARG A 336 38.13 -10.21 15.33
CA ARG A 336 39.45 -10.81 15.51
C ARG A 336 39.38 -12.26 15.12
N CYS A 337 40.49 -12.80 14.62
CA CYS A 337 40.58 -14.19 14.19
C CYS A 337 40.73 -15.11 15.40
N ASP A 338 39.66 -15.33 16.16
CA ASP A 338 39.62 -16.10 17.41
C ASP A 338 38.41 -17.02 17.57
N ASN A 339 37.58 -17.17 16.51
CA ASN A 339 36.38 -18.01 16.51
C ASN A 339 35.29 -17.50 17.47
N ILE A 340 35.27 -16.20 17.74
CA ILE A 340 34.24 -15.49 18.50
C ILE A 340 33.73 -14.34 17.63
N ASP A 341 32.41 -14.19 17.55
CA ASP A 341 31.75 -13.01 16.98
C ASP A 341 32.01 -11.82 17.95
N ASN A 342 32.93 -10.92 17.59
CA ASN A 342 33.33 -9.80 18.45
C ASN A 342 32.48 -8.55 18.24
N ASP A 343 31.90 -8.38 17.05
CA ASP A 343 31.00 -7.26 16.73
C ASP A 343 29.51 -7.62 16.73
N CYS A 344 29.20 -8.88 17.05
CA CYS A 344 27.86 -9.44 17.22
C CYS A 344 26.96 -9.32 15.98
N ASP A 345 27.55 -9.34 14.77
CA ASP A 345 26.81 -9.25 13.50
C ASP A 345 26.21 -10.59 13.02
N THR A 346 26.36 -11.66 13.82
CA THR A 346 25.95 -13.06 13.57
C THR A 346 26.87 -13.85 12.65
N ARG A 347 27.98 -13.26 12.21
CA ARG A 347 29.05 -13.94 11.48
C ARG A 347 30.26 -14.05 12.40
N ILE A 348 31.10 -15.03 12.11
CA ILE A 348 32.27 -15.33 12.95
C ILE A 348 33.49 -15.17 12.06
N ASP A 349 34.45 -14.33 12.49
CA ASP A 349 35.72 -14.05 11.84
C ASP A 349 35.62 -13.56 10.38
N GLU A 350 34.60 -12.78 10.02
CA GLU A 350 34.39 -12.32 8.64
C GLU A 350 35.26 -11.12 8.25
N GLY A 351 35.59 -11.02 6.96
CA GLY A 351 36.36 -9.89 6.42
C GLY A 351 37.83 -9.80 6.87
N LEU A 352 38.30 -10.72 7.70
CA LEU A 352 39.66 -10.72 8.24
C LEU A 352 40.68 -11.27 7.25
N THR A 353 41.65 -10.43 6.89
CA THR A 353 42.77 -10.79 6.00
C THR A 353 44.10 -10.30 6.57
N ARG A 354 45.20 -11.04 6.31
CA ARG A 354 46.56 -10.60 6.64
C ARG A 354 47.57 -11.00 5.57
N ALA A 355 48.68 -10.27 5.48
CA ALA A 355 49.77 -10.60 4.57
C ALA A 355 50.53 -11.86 5.03
N CYS A 356 51.00 -12.64 4.06
CA CYS A 356 51.77 -13.88 4.27
C CYS A 356 52.80 -14.08 3.15
N GLY A 357 53.69 -15.06 3.32
CA GLY A 357 54.72 -15.41 2.34
C GLY A 357 55.91 -14.44 2.31
N THR A 358 56.82 -14.66 1.36
CA THR A 358 58.03 -13.85 1.12
C THR A 358 58.22 -13.66 -0.38
N ASP A 359 58.97 -12.64 -0.77
CA ASP A 359 59.35 -12.32 -2.16
C ASP A 359 60.81 -12.73 -2.48
N VAL A 360 61.35 -13.68 -1.72
CA VAL A 360 62.69 -14.26 -1.90
C VAL A 360 62.64 -15.47 -2.83
N GLY A 361 63.58 -15.55 -3.78
CA GLY A 361 63.71 -16.70 -4.67
C GLY A 361 62.49 -16.91 -5.56
N ALA A 362 61.99 -18.15 -5.59
CA ALA A 362 60.76 -18.54 -6.29
C ALA A 362 59.46 -18.20 -5.53
N CYS A 363 59.56 -17.77 -4.26
CA CYS A 363 58.39 -17.48 -3.44
C CYS A 363 57.71 -16.17 -3.83
N THR A 364 56.41 -16.11 -3.57
CA THR A 364 55.63 -14.88 -3.72
C THR A 364 54.84 -14.56 -2.47
N THR A 365 54.69 -13.28 -2.16
CA THR A 365 53.79 -12.83 -1.10
C THR A 365 52.32 -13.12 -1.46
N GLY A 366 51.48 -13.23 -0.44
CA GLY A 366 50.06 -13.49 -0.57
C GLY A 366 49.25 -12.96 0.59
N ILE A 367 47.98 -13.37 0.65
CA ILE A 367 47.05 -13.05 1.72
C ILE A 367 46.51 -14.34 2.32
N GLU A 368 46.44 -14.40 3.65
CA GLU A 368 45.66 -15.38 4.40
C GLU A 368 44.32 -14.77 4.79
N THR A 369 43.25 -15.55 4.66
CA THR A 369 41.92 -15.19 5.14
C THR A 369 41.65 -15.98 6.41
N CYS A 370 41.08 -15.34 7.43
CA CYS A 370 40.65 -16.07 8.63
C CYS A 370 39.36 -16.85 8.35
N SER A 371 39.27 -18.05 8.87
CA SER A 371 38.02 -18.80 8.95
C SER A 371 38.06 -19.69 10.19
N MET A 372 37.08 -19.52 11.09
CA MET A 372 36.93 -20.32 12.32
C MET A 372 38.17 -20.26 13.24
N GLY A 373 38.65 -19.05 13.54
CA GLY A 373 39.78 -18.76 14.43
C GLY A 373 41.14 -19.18 13.89
N ALA A 374 41.19 -19.61 12.63
CA ALA A 374 42.41 -20.06 11.98
C ALA A 374 42.64 -19.29 10.68
N TRP A 375 43.88 -18.86 10.48
CA TRP A 375 44.31 -18.31 9.20
C TRP A 375 44.45 -19.44 8.18
N GLY A 376 43.80 -19.29 7.03
CA GLY A 376 43.85 -20.25 5.94
C GLY A 376 45.22 -20.31 5.25
N MET A 377 45.29 -21.03 4.12
CA MET A 377 46.51 -21.11 3.32
C MET A 377 46.87 -19.73 2.75
N CYS A 378 48.16 -19.42 2.75
CA CYS A 378 48.67 -18.25 2.05
C CYS A 378 48.38 -18.37 0.55
N SER A 379 47.82 -17.33 -0.06
CA SER A 379 47.59 -17.31 -1.51
C SER A 379 48.87 -17.21 -2.35
N GLY A 380 50.02 -16.99 -1.71
CA GLY A 380 51.33 -16.90 -2.33
C GLY A 380 51.99 -18.26 -2.51
N THR A 381 53.06 -18.30 -3.30
CA THR A 381 53.87 -19.51 -3.50
C THR A 381 54.85 -19.63 -2.33
N GLY A 382 54.73 -20.71 -1.56
CA GLY A 382 55.63 -21.00 -0.43
C GLY A 382 56.91 -21.74 -0.87
N PRO A 383 57.85 -21.92 0.07
CA PRO A 383 59.11 -22.58 -0.21
C PRO A 383 58.92 -24.07 -0.54
N THR A 384 59.68 -24.56 -1.50
CA THR A 384 59.75 -25.97 -1.92
C THR A 384 61.14 -26.53 -1.67
N ALA A 385 61.35 -27.84 -1.79
CA ALA A 385 62.68 -28.41 -1.59
C ALA A 385 63.66 -27.89 -2.65
N GLU A 386 64.87 -27.53 -2.23
CA GLU A 386 65.90 -26.99 -3.13
C GLU A 386 66.26 -27.96 -4.26
N VAL A 387 66.34 -27.44 -5.48
CA VAL A 387 66.74 -28.17 -6.69
C VAL A 387 67.89 -27.42 -7.34
N CYS A 388 68.86 -28.16 -7.89
CA CYS A 388 69.99 -27.60 -8.62
C CYS A 388 69.55 -27.11 -10.02
N ASP A 389 68.86 -25.97 -10.09
CA ASP A 389 68.29 -25.41 -11.30
C ASP A 389 68.57 -23.91 -11.50
N GLY A 390 69.33 -23.28 -10.60
CA GLY A 390 69.65 -21.85 -10.66
C GLY A 390 68.60 -20.96 -10.02
N ILE A 391 67.61 -21.53 -9.33
CA ILE A 391 66.54 -20.83 -8.64
C ILE A 391 66.58 -21.20 -7.16
N ASP A 392 66.45 -20.21 -6.29
CA ASP A 392 66.23 -20.40 -4.85
C ASP A 392 64.79 -20.90 -4.63
N ASN A 393 64.64 -22.22 -4.51
CA ASN A 393 63.36 -22.91 -4.48
C ASN A 393 62.81 -23.01 -3.05
N ASP A 394 63.68 -23.02 -2.05
CA ASP A 394 63.32 -23.03 -0.62
C ASP A 394 63.27 -21.63 0.02
N CYS A 395 63.56 -20.60 -0.77
CA CYS A 395 63.39 -19.19 -0.46
C CYS A 395 64.18 -18.74 0.78
N ASP A 396 65.31 -19.39 1.06
CA ASP A 396 66.18 -19.07 2.18
C ASP A 396 67.20 -17.95 1.88
N GLY A 397 67.23 -17.50 0.62
CA GLY A 397 68.12 -16.46 0.10
C GLY A 397 69.41 -17.01 -0.54
N MET A 398 69.62 -18.32 -0.59
CA MET A 398 70.74 -18.97 -1.24
C MET A 398 70.31 -19.75 -2.49
N ILE A 399 70.69 -19.24 -3.67
CA ILE A 399 70.49 -19.96 -4.93
C ILE A 399 71.34 -21.24 -4.94
N ASP A 400 70.69 -22.39 -5.11
CA ASP A 400 71.30 -23.72 -5.21
C ASP A 400 72.18 -24.10 -4.00
N GLY A 401 71.77 -23.75 -2.77
CA GLY A 401 72.51 -23.99 -1.52
C GLY A 401 72.73 -25.47 -1.12
N MET A 402 72.58 -26.42 -2.05
CA MET A 402 72.62 -27.85 -1.80
C MET A 402 73.97 -28.51 -2.21
N THR A 403 74.29 -29.62 -1.55
CA THR A 403 75.46 -30.43 -1.85
C THR A 403 75.08 -31.88 -2.13
N ARG A 404 75.93 -32.60 -2.88
CA ARG A 404 75.76 -34.03 -3.12
C ARG A 404 77.12 -34.76 -3.07
N PRO A 405 77.14 -36.06 -2.72
CA PRO A 405 78.37 -36.85 -2.77
C PRO A 405 78.85 -37.08 -4.21
N CYS A 406 80.16 -37.21 -4.39
CA CYS A 406 80.82 -37.47 -5.68
C CYS A 406 82.05 -38.37 -5.50
N GLY A 407 82.57 -38.90 -6.60
CA GLY A 407 83.73 -39.81 -6.58
C GLY A 407 83.41 -41.23 -6.12
N SER A 408 84.46 -42.03 -5.94
CA SER A 408 84.38 -43.44 -5.54
C SER A 408 85.10 -43.67 -4.22
N SER A 409 84.74 -44.74 -3.52
CA SER A 409 85.45 -45.25 -2.33
C SER A 409 86.20 -46.55 -2.62
N VAL A 410 86.42 -46.84 -3.90
CA VAL A 410 87.09 -48.04 -4.40
C VAL A 410 88.59 -47.75 -4.56
N GLY A 411 89.43 -48.74 -4.22
CA GLY A 411 90.88 -48.62 -4.31
C GLY A 411 91.44 -47.50 -3.44
N THR A 412 92.30 -46.67 -4.03
CA THR A 412 92.90 -45.49 -3.39
C THR A 412 92.02 -44.24 -3.49
N CYS A 413 90.90 -44.29 -4.21
CA CYS A 413 90.00 -43.14 -4.35
C CYS A 413 89.31 -42.79 -3.03
N VAL A 414 89.10 -41.49 -2.86
CA VAL A 414 88.40 -40.92 -1.71
C VAL A 414 87.16 -40.20 -2.23
N PRO A 415 85.95 -40.50 -1.71
CA PRO A 415 84.75 -39.78 -2.11
C PRO A 415 84.83 -38.32 -1.62
N GLY A 416 84.28 -37.41 -2.43
CA GLY A 416 84.20 -35.98 -2.12
C GLY A 416 82.76 -35.47 -2.07
N THR A 417 82.62 -34.15 -2.09
CA THR A 417 81.31 -33.47 -2.17
C THR A 417 81.31 -32.45 -3.31
N GLU A 418 80.26 -32.49 -4.13
CA GLU A 418 79.95 -31.47 -5.12
C GLU A 418 78.97 -30.46 -4.53
N ILE A 419 79.22 -29.19 -4.81
CA ILE A 419 78.33 -28.08 -4.45
C ILE A 419 77.62 -27.67 -5.74
N CYS A 420 76.29 -27.52 -5.71
CA CYS A 420 75.58 -26.91 -6.84
C CYS A 420 75.79 -25.40 -6.80
N ILE A 421 76.16 -24.81 -7.94
CA ILE A 421 76.31 -23.36 -8.09
C ILE A 421 75.72 -22.98 -9.44
N MET A 422 74.62 -22.22 -9.43
CA MET A 422 73.94 -21.71 -10.63
C MET A 422 73.47 -22.82 -11.59
N GLY A 423 72.77 -23.82 -11.07
CA GLY A 423 72.13 -24.90 -11.84
C GLY A 423 73.10 -26.00 -12.31
N ALA A 424 74.35 -25.99 -11.83
CA ALA A 424 75.34 -27.01 -12.15
C ALA A 424 76.18 -27.40 -10.94
N TYR A 425 76.44 -28.69 -10.79
CA TYR A 425 77.38 -29.19 -9.80
C TYR A 425 78.82 -28.91 -10.23
N GLY A 426 79.58 -28.29 -9.32
CA GLY A 426 81.00 -27.94 -9.53
C GLY A 426 81.93 -29.15 -9.45
N ALA A 427 83.23 -28.88 -9.23
CA ALA A 427 84.22 -29.94 -9.05
C ALA A 427 83.97 -30.73 -7.75
N CYS A 428 84.36 -32.00 -7.75
CA CYS A 428 84.29 -32.87 -6.57
C CYS A 428 85.34 -32.45 -5.53
N MET A 429 84.91 -31.68 -4.53
CA MET A 429 85.79 -31.12 -3.50
C MET A 429 86.13 -32.18 -2.44
N GLY A 430 87.41 -32.27 -2.09
CA GLY A 430 87.91 -33.22 -1.09
C GLY A 430 88.00 -34.68 -1.56
N GLY A 431 87.59 -34.97 -2.80
CA GLY A 431 87.73 -36.29 -3.40
C GLY A 431 89.08 -36.49 -4.08
N ILE A 432 89.57 -37.73 -4.08
CA ILE A 432 90.70 -38.18 -4.91
C ILE A 432 90.08 -39.05 -6.00
N GLY A 433 90.15 -38.56 -7.25
CA GLY A 433 89.65 -39.27 -8.42
C GLY A 433 90.62 -40.36 -8.91
N PRO A 434 90.18 -41.19 -9.87
CA PRO A 434 90.99 -42.27 -10.40
C PRO A 434 92.25 -41.72 -11.07
N GLY A 435 93.39 -42.26 -10.65
CA GLY A 435 94.70 -42.01 -11.24
C GLY A 435 95.01 -43.00 -12.36
N THR A 436 96.21 -42.90 -12.92
CA THR A 436 96.76 -43.98 -13.76
C THR A 436 97.36 -45.05 -12.87
N GLU A 437 97.14 -46.32 -13.20
CA GLU A 437 97.73 -47.44 -12.49
C GLU A 437 99.25 -47.38 -12.39
N VAL A 438 99.74 -47.68 -11.20
CA VAL A 438 101.17 -47.74 -10.86
C VAL A 438 101.39 -49.08 -10.20
N CYS A 439 102.46 -49.80 -10.56
CA CYS A 439 102.72 -51.14 -10.03
C CYS A 439 103.18 -51.12 -8.56
N ASP A 440 102.31 -50.73 -7.64
CA ASP A 440 102.57 -50.61 -6.21
C ASP A 440 101.65 -51.51 -5.36
N GLY A 441 100.83 -52.34 -6.01
CA GLY A 441 99.90 -53.27 -5.38
C GLY A 441 98.66 -52.58 -4.81
N LEU A 442 98.39 -51.33 -5.20
CA LEU A 442 97.19 -50.56 -4.86
C LEU A 442 96.37 -50.29 -6.12
N ASP A 443 95.05 -50.25 -5.96
CA ASP A 443 94.11 -49.91 -7.03
C ASP A 443 94.07 -48.38 -7.19
N ASN A 444 94.88 -47.87 -8.11
CA ASN A 444 95.15 -46.44 -8.29
C ASN A 444 94.17 -45.78 -9.28
N ASP A 445 93.58 -46.55 -10.20
CA ASP A 445 92.54 -46.12 -11.13
C ASP A 445 91.11 -46.42 -10.65
N CYS A 446 91.00 -47.04 -9.47
CA CYS A 446 89.78 -47.22 -8.71
C CYS A 446 88.70 -48.02 -9.46
N ASP A 447 89.11 -48.93 -10.34
CA ASP A 447 88.22 -49.81 -11.08
C ASP A 447 87.83 -51.09 -10.29
N GLY A 448 88.45 -51.28 -9.12
CA GLY A 448 88.22 -52.39 -8.22
C GLY A 448 89.21 -53.54 -8.36
N MET A 449 90.25 -53.39 -9.19
CA MET A 449 91.33 -54.35 -9.36
C MET A 449 92.69 -53.75 -8.96
N THR A 450 93.46 -54.47 -8.16
CA THR A 450 94.85 -54.10 -7.82
C THR A 450 95.81 -54.67 -8.86
N ASP A 451 96.88 -53.93 -9.19
CA ASP A 451 97.93 -54.31 -10.17
C ASP A 451 98.73 -55.59 -9.87
#